data_AF-A0A6J4T210-F1
#
_entry.id   AF-A0A6J4T210-F1
#
_cell.length_a   1.000
_cell.length_b   1.000
_cell.length_c   1.000
_cell.angle_alpha   90.00
_cell.angle_beta   90.00
_cell.angle_gamma   90.00
#
_symmetry.space_group_name_H-M   'P 1'
#
loop_
_entity.id
_entity.type
_entity.pdbx_description
1 polymer ?
#
loop_
_entity_poly.entity_id
_entity_poly.type
_entity_poly.pdbx_seq_one_letter_code
_entity_poly.pdbx_strand_id
1 'polypeptide(L)'
;MRALTRLILAVVLAAALGAAAGPPPAAVAHPQDGVKDADHDNVDDVPIGNDNCSRENGAFNPNQLDTDSDGLGDACDVDDDADALDDAVDNCPQSPNPSQRDTEGDGIGDPCDFDDDNDADPDQADNCRFVANADQRDTNGDGIGDACDPSTPRAAGAADPPPAGTGAPPLSPSAPGTGPDATPDDGRAPRAVIRGLRSRVSTAELGGGLPVNLSCSERCTVGARLMAGRRSVGTGSAQLDAAGRTYVFVDLDRRVRRLARGKRMRTTLELSVVDSVGNRVRVRRTLTIVGGS
;
A
#
# COMPACT_ATOMS: atom_id res chain seq x y z
N MET A 1 39.68 -64.95 -19.65
CA MET A 1 40.68 -64.37 -20.59
C MET A 1 40.08 -63.11 -21.20
N ARG A 2 40.87 -62.03 -21.33
CA ARG A 2 40.71 -60.84 -22.23
C ARG A 2 39.27 -60.31 -22.41
N ALA A 3 38.85 -59.26 -21.70
CA ALA A 3 39.14 -57.85 -22.00
C ALA A 3 38.58 -57.37 -23.35
N LEU A 4 37.69 -56.36 -23.33
CA LEU A 4 37.85 -55.15 -24.14
C LEU A 4 37.07 -53.96 -23.55
N THR A 5 37.78 -52.87 -23.30
CA THR A 5 37.24 -51.55 -22.92
C THR A 5 36.66 -50.86 -24.15
N ARG A 6 35.54 -50.12 -24.02
CA ARG A 6 35.31 -48.93 -24.86
C ARG A 6 34.40 -47.90 -24.17
N LEU A 7 34.93 -46.69 -24.11
CA LEU A 7 34.36 -45.47 -23.53
C LEU A 7 33.62 -44.71 -24.63
N ILE A 8 32.34 -44.37 -24.46
CA ILE A 8 31.67 -43.30 -25.22
C ILE A 8 30.83 -42.44 -24.26
N LEU A 9 31.05 -41.13 -24.37
CA LEU A 9 30.45 -40.05 -23.61
C LEU A 9 29.15 -39.59 -24.30
N ALA A 10 28.03 -39.47 -23.57
CA ALA A 10 26.81 -38.83 -24.10
C ALA A 10 25.96 -38.18 -22.98
N VAL A 11 26.13 -36.87 -22.85
CA VAL A 11 25.16 -35.83 -22.44
C VAL A 11 23.90 -36.29 -21.67
N VAL A 12 23.81 -35.91 -20.39
CA VAL A 12 22.53 -35.80 -19.68
C VAL A 12 21.79 -34.57 -20.22
N LEU A 13 20.85 -34.79 -21.15
CA LEU A 13 19.96 -33.74 -21.61
C LEU A 13 18.85 -33.55 -20.58
N ALA A 14 18.90 -32.48 -19.80
CA ALA A 14 17.82 -32.10 -18.91
C ALA A 14 16.62 -31.62 -19.75
N ALA A 15 15.62 -32.49 -19.92
CA ALA A 15 14.34 -32.11 -20.48
C ALA A 15 13.61 -31.22 -19.47
N ALA A 16 13.64 -29.90 -19.71
CA ALA A 16 12.78 -28.96 -19.01
C ALA A 16 11.33 -29.19 -19.45
N LEU A 17 10.58 -30.00 -18.69
CA LEU A 17 9.12 -29.86 -18.71
C LEU A 17 8.79 -28.57 -17.98
N GLY A 18 8.58 -27.51 -18.75
CA GLY A 18 7.85 -26.35 -18.24
C GLY A 18 6.49 -26.83 -17.75
N ALA A 19 6.16 -26.53 -16.50
CA ALA A 19 4.81 -26.65 -16.02
C ALA A 19 3.99 -25.58 -16.76
N ALA A 20 3.37 -25.96 -17.87
CA ALA A 20 2.33 -25.16 -18.48
C ALA A 20 1.28 -24.90 -17.40
N ALA A 21 0.95 -23.63 -17.16
CA ALA A 21 -0.22 -23.29 -16.39
C ALA A 21 -1.40 -24.04 -17.04
N GLY A 22 -2.11 -24.83 -16.24
CA GLY A 22 -3.36 -25.43 -16.71
C GLY A 22 -4.33 -24.31 -17.12
N PRO A 23 -5.31 -24.58 -17.99
CA PRO A 23 -6.39 -23.62 -18.20
C PRO A 23 -6.99 -23.24 -16.83
N PRO A 24 -7.39 -21.98 -16.62
CA PRO A 24 -8.01 -21.56 -15.38
C PRO A 24 -9.20 -22.49 -15.07
N PRO A 25 -9.50 -22.76 -13.78
CA PRO A 25 -10.62 -23.61 -13.41
C PRO A 25 -11.89 -23.05 -14.05
N ALA A 26 -12.67 -23.93 -14.69
CA ALA A 26 -13.93 -23.55 -15.32
C ALA A 26 -14.86 -22.89 -14.30
N ALA A 27 -15.55 -21.83 -14.72
CA ALA A 27 -16.39 -20.96 -13.89
C ALA A 27 -17.21 -21.74 -12.84
N VAL A 28 -17.03 -21.40 -11.57
CA VAL A 28 -17.77 -21.97 -10.45
C VAL A 28 -18.78 -20.91 -10.02
N ALA A 29 -20.02 -21.07 -10.47
CA ALA A 29 -21.11 -20.15 -10.13
C ALA A 29 -21.27 -19.95 -8.62
N HIS A 30 -21.82 -18.79 -8.25
CA HIS A 30 -22.09 -18.37 -6.88
C HIS A 30 -22.78 -19.49 -6.06
N PRO A 31 -22.31 -19.84 -4.85
CA PRO A 31 -22.60 -21.17 -4.28
C PRO A 31 -24.03 -21.45 -3.83
N GLN A 32 -24.96 -20.49 -3.95
CA GLN A 32 -26.29 -20.56 -3.34
C GLN A 32 -27.47 -20.43 -4.34
N ASP A 33 -27.28 -19.74 -5.46
CA ASP A 33 -28.41 -19.27 -6.30
C ASP A 33 -28.32 -19.68 -7.78
N GLY A 34 -27.12 -19.96 -8.29
CA GLY A 34 -26.88 -20.27 -9.71
C GLY A 34 -26.94 -19.05 -10.64
N VAL A 35 -26.86 -17.84 -10.08
CA VAL A 35 -26.69 -16.57 -10.80
C VAL A 35 -25.24 -16.47 -11.31
N LYS A 36 -25.01 -15.63 -12.32
CA LYS A 36 -23.66 -15.35 -12.84
C LYS A 36 -22.99 -14.36 -11.89
N ASP A 37 -21.78 -14.72 -11.50
CA ASP A 37 -20.86 -13.99 -10.65
C ASP A 37 -19.53 -14.15 -11.40
N ALA A 38 -19.06 -13.05 -12.01
CA ALA A 38 -18.00 -13.11 -13.03
C ALA A 38 -16.59 -13.17 -12.44
N ASP A 39 -16.38 -12.53 -11.29
CA ASP A 39 -15.10 -12.32 -10.63
C ASP A 39 -14.96 -13.11 -9.31
N HIS A 40 -16.07 -13.72 -8.84
CA HIS A 40 -16.21 -14.47 -7.60
C HIS A 40 -16.08 -13.62 -6.34
N ASP A 41 -16.54 -12.36 -6.39
CA ASP A 41 -16.62 -11.45 -5.23
C ASP A 41 -17.80 -11.75 -4.27
N ASN A 42 -18.71 -12.63 -4.69
CA ASN A 42 -19.92 -13.06 -3.97
C ASN A 42 -21.05 -11.99 -4.01
N VAL A 43 -21.01 -11.05 -4.95
CA VAL A 43 -22.11 -10.22 -5.45
C VAL A 43 -22.59 -10.83 -6.79
N ASP A 44 -23.85 -10.58 -7.15
CA ASP A 44 -24.45 -11.08 -8.39
C ASP A 44 -24.28 -10.07 -9.54
N ASP A 45 -24.01 -10.55 -10.76
CA ASP A 45 -23.97 -9.71 -11.96
C ASP A 45 -25.33 -9.05 -12.27
N VAL A 46 -25.30 -7.87 -12.91
CA VAL A 46 -26.47 -7.33 -13.64
C VAL A 46 -26.91 -8.30 -14.77
N PRO A 47 -28.23 -8.49 -15.01
CA PRO A 47 -29.31 -7.53 -14.73
C PRO A 47 -30.08 -7.75 -13.43
N ILE A 48 -29.66 -8.69 -12.57
CA ILE A 48 -30.43 -9.11 -11.38
C ILE A 48 -29.69 -8.74 -10.08
N GLY A 49 -28.37 -8.61 -10.10
CA GLY A 49 -27.58 -8.14 -8.97
C GLY A 49 -27.06 -6.70 -9.12
N ASN A 50 -26.38 -6.26 -8.07
CA ASN A 50 -25.90 -4.88 -7.87
C ASN A 50 -24.44 -4.69 -8.28
N ASP A 51 -23.75 -5.69 -8.82
CA ASP A 51 -22.30 -5.63 -9.05
C ASP A 51 -21.89 -4.52 -10.04
N ASN A 52 -21.25 -3.46 -9.52
CA ASN A 52 -20.73 -2.32 -10.26
C ASN A 52 -19.43 -2.62 -11.01
N CYS A 53 -18.76 -3.75 -10.75
CA CYS A 53 -17.57 -4.21 -11.49
C CYS A 53 -17.79 -5.44 -12.40
N SER A 54 -19.04 -5.89 -12.55
CA SER A 54 -19.48 -7.02 -13.41
C SER A 54 -19.17 -6.93 -14.91
N ARG A 55 -18.64 -5.80 -15.41
CA ARG A 55 -18.36 -5.56 -16.85
C ARG A 55 -16.94 -5.98 -17.26
N GLU A 56 -16.36 -5.36 -18.29
CA GLU A 56 -15.21 -5.88 -19.06
C GLU A 56 -13.88 -6.04 -18.29
N ASN A 57 -13.84 -5.74 -16.98
CA ASN A 57 -12.66 -5.92 -16.13
C ASN A 57 -12.86 -6.81 -14.88
N GLY A 58 -14.09 -7.23 -14.55
CA GLY A 58 -14.43 -8.23 -13.52
C GLY A 58 -13.53 -8.21 -12.27
N ALA A 59 -13.59 -7.12 -11.50
CA ALA A 59 -12.62 -6.80 -10.47
C ALA A 59 -13.18 -6.96 -9.06
N PHE A 60 -12.84 -8.08 -8.41
CA PHE A 60 -13.29 -8.48 -7.08
C PHE A 60 -13.44 -7.30 -6.09
N ASN A 61 -14.68 -6.91 -5.80
CA ASN A 61 -14.99 -5.79 -4.92
C ASN A 61 -16.24 -6.00 -4.03
N PRO A 62 -16.18 -6.93 -3.03
CA PRO A 62 -17.35 -7.28 -2.22
C PRO A 62 -17.93 -6.15 -1.35
N ASN A 63 -17.22 -5.02 -1.26
CA ASN A 63 -17.67 -3.80 -0.61
C ASN A 63 -18.50 -2.89 -1.53
N GLN A 64 -18.39 -3.05 -2.86
CA GLN A 64 -19.11 -2.30 -3.88
C GLN A 64 -18.97 -0.79 -3.64
N LEU A 65 -17.72 -0.36 -3.39
CA LEU A 65 -17.36 1.05 -3.29
C LEU A 65 -17.46 1.68 -4.69
N ASP A 66 -17.87 2.95 -4.69
CA ASP A 66 -18.27 3.77 -5.83
C ASP A 66 -18.15 5.22 -5.33
N THR A 67 -16.92 5.74 -5.34
CA THR A 67 -16.56 6.98 -4.62
C THR A 67 -17.15 8.24 -5.27
N ASP A 68 -17.24 8.31 -6.60
CA ASP A 68 -17.89 9.41 -7.35
C ASP A 68 -19.41 9.21 -7.58
N SER A 69 -19.91 7.97 -7.45
CA SER A 69 -21.30 7.55 -7.72
C SER A 69 -21.71 7.56 -9.21
N ASP A 70 -20.77 7.32 -10.14
CA ASP A 70 -20.99 7.07 -11.57
C ASP A 70 -21.73 5.74 -11.83
N GLY A 71 -21.50 4.73 -10.98
CA GLY A 71 -22.05 3.38 -11.11
C GLY A 71 -21.12 2.35 -11.76
N LEU A 72 -19.86 2.71 -12.00
CA LEU A 72 -18.70 1.83 -11.87
C LEU A 72 -18.31 1.72 -10.38
N GLY A 73 -17.23 1.01 -10.06
CA GLY A 73 -16.74 0.94 -8.69
C GLY A 73 -15.24 0.98 -8.64
N ASP A 74 -14.68 1.44 -7.52
CA ASP A 74 -13.26 1.79 -7.34
C ASP A 74 -12.25 0.67 -7.72
N ALA A 75 -12.72 -0.57 -7.81
CA ALA A 75 -11.87 -1.69 -8.23
C ALA A 75 -11.71 -1.80 -9.76
N CYS A 76 -12.63 -1.21 -10.53
CA CYS A 76 -12.75 -1.28 -11.97
C CYS A 76 -12.92 0.08 -12.67
N ASP A 77 -13.05 1.18 -11.92
CA ASP A 77 -12.82 2.52 -12.44
C ASP A 77 -11.31 2.82 -12.62
N VAL A 78 -11.02 4.02 -13.11
CA VAL A 78 -9.69 4.59 -13.32
C VAL A 78 -9.56 6.01 -12.78
N ASP A 79 -10.67 6.66 -12.42
CA ASP A 79 -10.79 8.05 -11.92
C ASP A 79 -11.85 8.03 -10.80
N ASP A 80 -11.48 7.44 -9.65
CA ASP A 80 -12.39 7.04 -8.56
C ASP A 80 -13.20 8.21 -7.95
N ASP A 81 -12.81 9.46 -8.17
CA ASP A 81 -13.46 10.65 -7.62
C ASP A 81 -13.97 11.68 -8.66
N ALA A 82 -13.78 11.39 -9.95
CA ALA A 82 -14.20 12.18 -11.11
C ALA A 82 -13.59 13.59 -11.19
N ASP A 83 -12.36 13.79 -10.73
CA ASP A 83 -11.61 15.04 -10.88
C ASP A 83 -10.97 15.23 -12.28
N ALA A 84 -11.00 14.17 -13.10
CA ALA A 84 -10.39 14.04 -14.43
C ALA A 84 -8.88 13.73 -14.46
N LEU A 85 -8.38 13.06 -13.42
CA LEU A 85 -7.04 12.48 -13.35
C LEU A 85 -7.13 10.98 -13.04
N ASP A 86 -6.37 10.15 -13.78
CA ASP A 86 -6.35 8.71 -13.46
C ASP A 86 -5.73 8.48 -12.06
N ASP A 87 -6.28 7.57 -11.23
CA ASP A 87 -5.81 7.25 -9.86
C ASP A 87 -4.30 6.96 -9.78
N ALA A 88 -3.73 6.50 -10.89
CA ALA A 88 -2.33 6.13 -11.03
C ALA A 88 -1.37 7.33 -11.09
N VAL A 89 -1.89 8.54 -11.32
CA VAL A 89 -1.13 9.81 -11.37
C VAL A 89 -1.64 10.87 -10.39
N ASP A 90 -2.78 10.61 -9.75
CA ASP A 90 -3.38 11.47 -8.73
C ASP A 90 -2.72 11.28 -7.34
N ASN A 91 -2.46 12.39 -6.65
CA ASN A 91 -2.00 12.42 -5.26
C ASN A 91 -3.12 12.38 -4.19
N CYS A 92 -4.40 12.46 -4.59
CA CYS A 92 -5.58 12.19 -3.76
C CYS A 92 -6.70 11.40 -4.48
N PRO A 93 -6.50 10.11 -4.85
CA PRO A 93 -7.44 9.30 -5.68
C PRO A 93 -8.85 9.02 -5.13
N GLN A 94 -9.34 9.77 -4.16
CA GLN A 94 -10.61 9.58 -3.44
C GLN A 94 -11.15 10.94 -2.92
N SER A 95 -10.61 12.07 -3.37
CA SER A 95 -10.83 13.42 -2.82
C SER A 95 -10.50 14.53 -3.84
N PRO A 96 -11.49 14.97 -4.64
CA PRO A 96 -11.25 15.66 -5.91
C PRO A 96 -10.35 16.89 -5.80
N ASN A 97 -9.22 16.87 -6.50
CA ASN A 97 -8.22 17.92 -6.40
C ASN A 97 -7.48 18.25 -7.73
N PRO A 98 -8.17 18.75 -8.79
CA PRO A 98 -7.59 18.84 -10.16
C PRO A 98 -6.36 19.76 -10.29
N SER A 99 -6.02 20.51 -9.24
CA SER A 99 -4.80 21.29 -9.12
C SER A 99 -3.56 20.51 -8.68
N GLN A 100 -3.72 19.29 -8.15
CA GLN A 100 -2.65 18.43 -7.63
C GLN A 100 -1.74 19.19 -6.66
N ARG A 101 -2.34 19.86 -5.66
CA ARG A 101 -1.59 20.63 -4.67
C ARG A 101 -1.09 19.67 -3.58
N ASP A 102 0.20 19.77 -3.30
CA ASP A 102 1.00 19.05 -2.31
C ASP A 102 2.00 20.11 -1.85
N THR A 103 1.92 20.51 -0.59
CA THR A 103 2.52 21.76 -0.09
C THR A 103 3.92 21.53 0.48
N GLU A 104 4.15 20.34 1.02
CA GLU A 104 5.42 19.82 1.53
C GLU A 104 6.26 19.07 0.46
N GLY A 105 5.63 18.57 -0.61
CA GLY A 105 6.25 17.72 -1.64
C GLY A 105 6.42 16.26 -1.22
N ASP A 106 5.50 15.74 -0.41
CA ASP A 106 5.51 14.39 0.18
C ASP A 106 4.98 13.31 -0.80
N GLY A 107 4.05 13.69 -1.66
CA GLY A 107 3.33 12.82 -2.60
C GLY A 107 1.89 12.49 -2.20
N ILE A 108 1.41 13.01 -1.07
CA ILE A 108 -0.01 13.11 -0.70
C ILE A 108 -0.46 14.54 -1.03
N GLY A 109 -1.69 14.73 -1.53
CA GLY A 109 -2.21 16.07 -1.81
C GLY A 109 -2.91 16.72 -0.61
N ASP A 110 -2.90 18.06 -0.55
CA ASP A 110 -3.54 18.84 0.54
C ASP A 110 -4.99 18.38 0.88
N PRO A 111 -5.83 17.93 -0.08
CA PRO A 111 -7.21 17.54 0.27
C PRO A 111 -7.34 16.17 0.96
N CYS A 112 -6.26 15.38 0.99
CA CYS A 112 -6.23 14.04 1.58
C CYS A 112 -5.07 13.80 2.56
N ASP A 113 -4.18 14.78 2.80
CA ASP A 113 -3.33 14.79 3.98
C ASP A 113 -4.10 15.25 5.24
N PHE A 114 -3.45 15.15 6.39
CA PHE A 114 -3.94 15.60 7.70
C PHE A 114 -3.04 16.68 8.33
N ASP A 115 -1.89 16.99 7.72
CA ASP A 115 -0.82 17.87 8.20
C ASP A 115 -0.07 18.45 6.97
N ASP A 116 -0.75 19.30 6.18
CA ASP A 116 -0.33 19.79 4.84
C ASP A 116 1.02 20.59 4.81
N ASP A 117 1.68 20.82 5.93
CA ASP A 117 3.03 21.39 5.96
C ASP A 117 4.04 20.61 6.83
N ASN A 118 3.59 19.49 7.41
CA ASN A 118 4.38 18.52 8.16
C ASN A 118 5.10 19.12 9.39
N ASP A 119 4.51 20.13 10.05
CA ASP A 119 5.05 20.74 11.26
C ASP A 119 4.71 20.01 12.57
N ALA A 120 3.79 19.05 12.49
CA ALA A 120 3.21 18.20 13.54
C ALA A 120 2.00 18.76 14.32
N ASP A 121 1.43 19.90 13.92
CA ASP A 121 0.09 20.34 14.27
C ASP A 121 -0.88 20.07 13.09
N PRO A 122 -1.89 19.20 13.23
CA PRO A 122 -2.74 18.79 12.10
C PRO A 122 -3.68 19.92 11.65
N ASP A 123 -4.08 19.92 10.36
CA ASP A 123 -4.89 20.95 9.67
C ASP A 123 -6.06 21.56 10.47
N GLN A 124 -6.71 20.74 11.30
CA GLN A 124 -7.91 21.12 12.07
C GLN A 124 -7.59 21.89 13.36
N ALA A 125 -6.32 21.89 13.76
CA ALA A 125 -5.77 22.55 14.95
C ALA A 125 -4.74 23.63 14.60
N ASP A 126 -4.12 23.54 13.42
CA ASP A 126 -3.14 24.50 12.94
C ASP A 126 -3.77 25.84 12.51
N ASN A 127 -3.22 26.94 13.01
CA ASN A 127 -3.59 28.30 12.65
C ASN A 127 -2.88 28.85 11.40
N CYS A 128 -2.04 28.06 10.72
CA CYS A 128 -1.40 28.43 9.46
C CYS A 128 -1.43 27.42 8.30
N ARG A 129 -1.91 26.18 8.47
CA ARG A 129 -2.16 25.03 7.55
C ARG A 129 -1.14 24.71 6.44
N PHE A 130 -0.54 25.71 5.81
CA PHE A 130 0.30 25.61 4.63
C PHE A 130 1.66 26.33 4.83
N VAL A 131 2.00 26.70 6.07
CA VAL A 131 3.17 27.48 6.45
C VAL A 131 3.66 27.08 7.86
N ALA A 132 4.43 25.98 7.91
CA ALA A 132 4.95 25.35 9.12
C ALA A 132 5.37 26.31 10.24
N ASN A 133 4.68 26.21 11.38
CA ASN A 133 4.76 27.12 12.51
C ASN A 133 4.49 26.46 13.89
N ALA A 134 5.05 25.28 14.15
CA ALA A 134 4.91 24.42 15.35
C ALA A 134 5.10 25.05 16.76
N ASP A 135 5.22 26.37 16.89
CA ASP A 135 4.94 27.11 18.14
C ASP A 135 3.48 27.63 18.23
N GLN A 136 2.68 27.42 17.17
CA GLN A 136 1.28 27.82 16.96
C GLN A 136 1.00 29.26 17.40
N ARG A 137 1.99 30.14 17.23
CA ARG A 137 1.96 31.47 17.80
C ARG A 137 0.98 32.38 17.06
N ASP A 138 -0.07 32.79 17.74
CA ASP A 138 -0.96 33.90 17.37
C ASP A 138 -0.79 35.03 18.40
N THR A 139 -0.20 36.15 17.98
CA THR A 139 0.04 37.32 18.83
C THR A 139 -1.19 38.24 18.98
N ASN A 140 -2.12 38.22 18.01
CA ASN A 140 -3.22 39.18 17.96
C ASN A 140 -4.55 38.59 18.50
N GLY A 141 -4.68 37.26 18.52
CA GLY A 141 -5.82 36.48 19.01
C GLY A 141 -6.96 36.31 18.01
N ASP A 142 -6.72 36.45 16.70
CA ASP A 142 -7.74 36.33 15.65
C ASP A 142 -7.88 34.91 15.06
N GLY A 143 -6.98 34.00 15.40
CA GLY A 143 -6.98 32.61 14.96
C GLY A 143 -6.15 32.34 13.70
N ILE A 144 -5.39 33.31 13.20
CA ILE A 144 -4.38 33.15 12.15
C ILE A 144 -2.99 33.29 12.79
N GLY A 145 -2.08 32.35 12.55
CA GLY A 145 -0.75 32.37 13.16
C GLY A 145 0.16 33.49 12.62
N ASP A 146 1.09 33.98 13.46
CA ASP A 146 2.13 34.97 13.14
C ASP A 146 2.96 34.63 11.88
N ALA A 147 3.01 33.34 11.50
CA ALA A 147 3.75 32.87 10.33
C ALA A 147 3.04 33.16 8.99
N CYS A 148 1.70 33.21 9.00
CA CYS A 148 0.85 33.36 7.82
C CYS A 148 -0.07 34.60 7.88
N ASP A 149 -0.26 35.25 9.04
CA ASP A 149 -1.04 36.48 9.15
C ASP A 149 -0.30 37.71 8.59
N PRO A 150 -0.77 38.33 7.48
CA PRO A 150 -0.18 39.56 6.95
C PRO A 150 -0.43 40.80 7.82
N SER A 151 -1.28 40.71 8.85
CA SER A 151 -1.65 41.80 9.75
C SER A 151 -0.76 41.89 11.00
N THR A 152 -0.10 40.79 11.39
CA THR A 152 0.82 40.79 12.53
C THR A 152 2.02 41.71 12.27
N PRO A 153 2.39 42.59 13.22
CA PRO A 153 3.60 43.38 13.12
C PRO A 153 4.84 42.48 13.26
N ARG A 154 5.39 42.01 12.14
CA ARG A 154 6.62 41.19 12.11
C ARG A 154 7.68 41.79 13.02
N ALA A 155 8.07 41.04 14.05
CA ALA A 155 9.12 41.45 14.97
C ALA A 155 10.41 41.71 14.17
N ALA A 156 11.01 42.89 14.35
CA ALA A 156 12.17 43.32 13.57
C ALA A 156 13.35 42.37 13.75
N GLY A 157 13.53 41.44 12.80
CA GLY A 157 14.54 40.37 12.86
C GLY A 157 14.02 38.96 12.61
N ALA A 158 12.70 38.73 12.52
CA ALA A 158 12.17 37.48 11.97
C ALA A 158 12.61 37.32 10.51
N ALA A 159 13.17 36.17 10.15
CA ALA A 159 13.43 35.83 8.76
C ALA A 159 12.11 35.87 7.95
N ASP A 160 12.21 36.04 6.64
CA ASP A 160 11.07 35.70 5.79
C ASP A 160 10.77 34.21 5.98
N PRO A 161 9.50 33.80 6.17
CA PRO A 161 9.17 32.40 6.01
C PRO A 161 9.68 31.96 4.63
N PRO A 162 10.14 30.71 4.46
CA PRO A 162 10.46 30.22 3.12
C PRO A 162 9.26 30.53 2.21
N PRO A 163 9.48 31.02 0.98
CA PRO A 163 8.35 31.33 0.10
C PRO A 163 7.50 30.07 0.01
N ALA A 164 6.23 30.17 0.42
CA ALA A 164 5.25 29.09 0.41
C ALA A 164 5.44 28.32 -0.90
N GLY A 165 5.77 27.03 -0.78
CA GLY A 165 6.50 26.27 -1.79
C GLY A 165 5.95 26.60 -3.16
N THR A 166 6.74 27.29 -4.00
CA THR A 166 6.23 27.83 -5.27
C THR A 166 5.64 26.67 -6.03
N GLY A 167 4.30 26.65 -6.14
CA GLY A 167 3.55 25.44 -6.39
C GLY A 167 4.20 24.62 -7.49
N ALA A 168 4.32 23.32 -7.27
CA ALA A 168 4.72 22.39 -8.32
C ALA A 168 3.94 22.81 -9.59
N PRO A 169 4.63 23.08 -10.71
CA PRO A 169 3.93 23.57 -11.89
C PRO A 169 2.83 22.58 -12.21
N PRO A 170 1.62 23.02 -12.63
CA PRO A 170 0.60 22.09 -13.04
C PRO A 170 1.24 21.15 -14.06
N LEU A 171 1.06 19.84 -13.86
CA LEU A 171 1.40 18.84 -14.87
C LEU A 171 0.44 19.03 -16.05
N SER A 172 0.70 20.08 -16.82
CA SER A 172 -0.19 20.58 -17.84
C SER A 172 -0.33 19.54 -18.94
N PRO A 173 -1.55 19.32 -19.47
CA PRO A 173 -1.89 18.07 -20.13
C PRO A 173 -1.11 17.89 -21.43
N SER A 174 -0.17 16.95 -21.41
CA SER A 174 0.62 16.56 -22.58
C SER A 174 -0.14 15.54 -23.43
N ALA A 175 -1.21 16.02 -24.08
CA ALA A 175 -1.89 15.25 -25.11
C ALA A 175 -1.04 15.13 -26.39
N PRO A 176 -1.15 14.04 -27.16
CA PRO A 176 -1.27 12.65 -26.74
C PRO A 176 0.12 11.99 -26.74
N GLY A 177 0.65 11.66 -25.56
CA GLY A 177 1.83 10.82 -25.45
C GLY A 177 1.54 9.40 -25.95
N THR A 178 1.91 9.08 -27.19
CA THR A 178 2.01 7.68 -27.64
C THR A 178 3.23 7.03 -26.97
N GLY A 179 3.09 6.65 -25.69
CA GLY A 179 4.16 6.09 -24.87
C GLY A 179 3.59 5.55 -23.54
N PRO A 180 3.96 4.34 -23.09
CA PRO A 180 3.37 3.72 -21.90
C PRO A 180 4.24 3.96 -20.66
N ASP A 181 3.73 4.72 -19.68
CA ASP A 181 4.25 4.82 -18.31
C ASP A 181 3.13 5.46 -17.45
N ALA A 182 2.37 4.85 -16.53
CA ALA A 182 2.07 3.43 -16.20
C ALA A 182 3.12 2.39 -16.62
N THR A 183 4.11 2.14 -15.74
CA THR A 183 5.34 1.43 -16.12
C THR A 183 5.03 0.04 -16.69
N PRO A 184 5.37 -0.25 -17.97
CA PRO A 184 5.34 -1.61 -18.48
C PRO A 184 6.27 -2.43 -17.61
N ASP A 185 5.76 -3.50 -16.98
CA ASP A 185 6.48 -4.44 -16.11
C ASP A 185 7.98 -4.48 -16.48
N ASP A 186 8.80 -3.78 -15.70
CA ASP A 186 10.21 -3.56 -16.05
C ASP A 186 11.06 -4.81 -15.75
N GLY A 187 10.41 -5.91 -15.33
CA GLY A 187 10.99 -7.17 -14.92
C GLY A 187 11.82 -7.08 -13.64
N ARG A 188 11.71 -5.98 -12.88
CA ARG A 188 12.42 -5.80 -11.61
C ARG A 188 11.50 -6.09 -10.44
N ALA A 189 12.12 -6.45 -9.32
CA ALA A 189 11.38 -6.68 -8.08
C ALA A 189 10.79 -5.36 -7.55
N PRO A 190 9.54 -5.38 -7.02
CA PRO A 190 8.88 -4.19 -6.52
C PRO A 190 9.71 -3.53 -5.41
N ARG A 191 9.66 -2.21 -5.32
CA ARG A 191 10.31 -1.47 -4.23
C ARG A 191 9.43 -1.58 -2.99
N ALA A 192 10.00 -2.03 -1.86
CA ALA A 192 9.27 -2.11 -0.61
C ALA A 192 10.13 -1.67 0.58
N VAL A 193 9.54 -0.86 1.46
CA VAL A 193 10.21 -0.32 2.67
C VAL A 193 9.28 -0.49 3.88
N ILE A 194 9.85 -0.88 5.03
CA ILE A 194 9.10 -0.97 6.30
C ILE A 194 9.47 0.23 7.17
N ARG A 195 8.55 1.18 7.35
CA ARG A 195 8.65 2.29 8.32
C ARG A 195 7.71 2.04 9.52
N GLY A 196 7.81 2.85 10.57
CA GLY A 196 6.96 2.79 11.78
C GLY A 196 7.15 1.59 12.72
N LEU A 197 7.75 0.48 12.28
CA LEU A 197 7.72 -0.77 13.06
C LEU A 197 8.48 -0.71 14.40
N ARG A 198 7.71 -0.82 15.49
CA ARG A 198 8.19 -0.86 16.88
C ARG A 198 9.13 -2.04 17.13
N SER A 199 10.23 -1.79 17.84
CA SER A 199 11.27 -2.80 18.14
C SER A 199 10.87 -3.83 19.21
N ARG A 200 9.74 -3.61 19.89
CA ARG A 200 9.12 -4.49 20.87
C ARG A 200 7.63 -4.61 20.58
N VAL A 201 7.12 -5.83 20.50
CA VAL A 201 5.74 -6.16 20.12
C VAL A 201 5.25 -7.30 21.02
N SER A 202 3.98 -7.30 21.43
CA SER A 202 3.39 -8.39 22.20
C SER A 202 2.88 -9.54 21.32
N THR A 203 2.67 -10.72 21.90
CA THR A 203 2.02 -11.84 21.20
C THR A 203 0.55 -11.59 20.85
N ALA A 204 -0.08 -10.54 21.41
CA ALA A 204 -1.43 -10.13 21.07
C ALA A 204 -1.43 -9.22 19.83
N GLU A 205 -0.57 -8.20 19.80
CA GLU A 205 -0.41 -7.28 18.65
C GLU A 205 -0.03 -8.01 17.35
N LEU A 206 0.70 -9.13 17.43
CA LEU A 206 0.99 -9.95 16.23
C LEU A 206 -0.28 -10.54 15.59
N GLY A 207 -1.28 -10.93 16.39
CA GLY A 207 -2.55 -11.48 15.88
C GLY A 207 -3.62 -10.44 15.62
N GLY A 208 -3.52 -9.26 16.25
CA GLY A 208 -4.46 -8.15 16.08
C GLY A 208 -4.12 -7.16 14.97
N GLY A 209 -3.08 -7.43 14.18
CA GLY A 209 -2.58 -6.53 13.14
C GLY A 209 -1.47 -5.63 13.67
N LEU A 210 -0.25 -5.84 13.18
CA LEU A 210 0.91 -5.02 13.51
C LEU A 210 0.99 -3.85 12.53
N PRO A 211 0.71 -2.60 12.92
CA PRO A 211 0.77 -1.47 12.02
C PRO A 211 2.20 -1.29 11.49
N VAL A 212 2.30 -1.16 10.17
CA VAL A 212 3.52 -0.86 9.42
C VAL A 212 3.18 0.15 8.33
N ASN A 213 4.08 1.09 8.07
CA ASN A 213 3.96 1.87 6.84
C ASN A 213 4.76 1.10 5.79
N LEU A 214 4.04 0.45 4.87
CA LEU A 214 4.56 -0.36 3.78
C LEU A 214 4.09 0.25 2.47
N SER A 215 5.02 0.86 1.73
CA SER A 215 4.79 1.33 0.36
C SER A 215 5.32 0.27 -0.62
N CYS A 216 4.59 0.07 -1.72
CA CYS A 216 4.97 -0.72 -2.88
C CYS A 216 5.02 0.21 -4.11
N SER A 217 5.82 -0.14 -5.13
CA SER A 217 5.87 0.58 -6.41
C SER A 217 4.67 0.32 -7.34
N GLU A 218 3.84 -0.67 -7.01
CA GLU A 218 2.71 -1.17 -7.81
C GLU A 218 1.79 -2.05 -6.94
N ARG A 219 0.63 -2.48 -7.46
CA ARG A 219 -0.28 -3.42 -6.78
C ARG A 219 0.46 -4.70 -6.38
N CYS A 220 0.59 -4.95 -5.07
CA CYS A 220 1.48 -5.97 -4.52
C CYS A 220 0.79 -6.89 -3.49
N THR A 221 1.09 -8.19 -3.53
CA THR A 221 0.70 -9.17 -2.51
C THR A 221 1.82 -9.34 -1.48
N VAL A 222 1.47 -9.31 -0.19
CA VAL A 222 2.46 -9.27 0.90
C VAL A 222 2.31 -10.47 1.83
N GLY A 223 3.23 -11.43 1.71
CA GLY A 223 3.34 -12.55 2.64
C GLY A 223 4.28 -12.24 3.80
N ALA A 224 3.85 -12.44 5.04
CA ALA A 224 4.65 -12.25 6.24
C ALA A 224 5.17 -13.59 6.82
N ARG A 225 6.43 -13.61 7.26
CA ARG A 225 7.01 -14.68 8.08
C ARG A 225 7.77 -14.12 9.26
N LEU A 226 7.65 -14.79 10.40
CA LEU A 226 8.37 -14.43 11.61
C LEU A 226 9.40 -15.50 11.92
N MET A 227 10.66 -15.09 12.01
CA MET A 227 11.82 -15.97 12.06
C MET A 227 12.54 -15.87 13.42
N ALA A 228 12.74 -17.00 14.09
CA ALA A 228 13.63 -17.13 15.22
C ALA A 228 14.94 -17.80 14.74
N GLY A 229 15.94 -16.98 14.44
CA GLY A 229 17.14 -17.44 13.73
C GLY A 229 16.79 -17.96 12.34
N ARG A 230 17.03 -19.25 12.08
CA ARG A 230 16.72 -19.92 10.79
C ARG A 230 15.34 -20.59 10.75
N ARG A 231 14.56 -20.54 11.84
CA ARG A 231 13.29 -21.27 11.94
C ARG A 231 12.11 -20.31 11.83
N SER A 232 11.17 -20.61 10.93
CA SER A 232 9.85 -19.97 10.94
C SER A 232 9.15 -20.31 12.26
N VAL A 233 8.55 -19.31 12.89
CA VAL A 233 7.79 -19.41 14.15
C VAL A 233 6.40 -18.79 14.06
N GLY A 234 6.10 -18.12 12.94
CA GLY A 234 4.77 -17.67 12.57
C GLY A 234 4.73 -17.29 11.09
N THR A 235 3.52 -17.27 10.53
CA THR A 235 3.21 -16.93 9.13
C THR A 235 2.01 -16.00 9.09
N GLY A 236 1.86 -15.24 8.02
CA GLY A 236 0.74 -14.32 7.87
C GLY A 236 0.79 -13.51 6.58
N SER A 237 0.06 -12.39 6.56
CA SER A 237 -0.12 -11.49 5.42
C SER A 237 -0.13 -10.04 5.88
N ALA A 238 -0.08 -9.10 4.94
CA ALA A 238 -0.52 -7.74 5.19
C ALA A 238 -1.93 -7.51 4.63
N GLN A 239 -2.66 -6.56 5.22
CA GLN A 239 -3.88 -5.97 4.68
C GLN A 239 -3.78 -4.45 4.85
N LEU A 240 -4.44 -3.68 3.98
CA LEU A 240 -4.69 -2.27 4.22
C LEU A 240 -6.08 -2.12 4.86
N ASP A 241 -6.28 -1.12 5.71
CA ASP A 241 -7.61 -0.68 6.10
C ASP A 241 -8.12 0.44 5.17
N ALA A 242 -9.40 0.81 5.33
CA ALA A 242 -10.04 1.88 4.57
C ALA A 242 -9.51 3.30 4.87
N ALA A 243 -8.39 3.42 5.61
CA ALA A 243 -7.67 4.66 5.86
C ALA A 243 -6.21 4.55 5.38
N GLY A 244 -5.93 3.66 4.42
CA GLY A 244 -4.60 3.44 3.83
C GLY A 244 -3.57 2.77 4.74
N ARG A 245 -3.91 2.44 6.01
CA ARG A 245 -2.93 1.95 6.98
C ARG A 245 -2.68 0.46 6.77
N THR A 246 -1.43 0.08 6.56
CA THR A 246 -1.07 -1.33 6.40
C THR A 246 -0.89 -2.03 7.76
N TYR A 247 -1.57 -3.16 7.95
CA TYR A 247 -1.43 -4.03 9.11
C TYR A 247 -0.87 -5.39 8.70
N VAL A 248 0.22 -5.80 9.33
CA VAL A 248 0.79 -7.14 9.16
C VAL A 248 0.27 -8.07 10.25
N PHE A 249 -0.55 -9.03 9.87
CA PHE A 249 -1.06 -10.07 10.76
C PHE A 249 -0.08 -11.23 10.74
N VAL A 250 0.31 -11.75 11.90
CA VAL A 250 1.23 -12.89 12.02
C VAL A 250 0.75 -13.86 13.09
N ASP A 251 0.29 -15.02 12.64
CA ASP A 251 -0.06 -16.10 13.55
C ASP A 251 1.18 -16.87 14.00
N LEU A 252 1.48 -16.77 15.30
CA LEU A 252 2.48 -17.60 15.96
C LEU A 252 2.04 -19.06 16.06
N ASP A 253 2.93 -19.98 15.67
CA ASP A 253 2.79 -21.42 15.82
C ASP A 253 2.31 -21.78 17.23
N ARG A 254 1.31 -22.67 17.37
CA ARG A 254 0.74 -23.05 18.68
C ARG A 254 1.78 -23.50 19.70
N ARG A 255 2.85 -24.18 19.23
CA ARG A 255 3.98 -24.61 20.08
C ARG A 255 4.85 -23.43 20.52
N VAL A 256 5.14 -22.49 19.63
CA VAL A 256 5.92 -21.28 19.96
C VAL A 256 5.12 -20.36 20.87
N ARG A 257 3.83 -20.12 20.58
CA ARG A 257 2.92 -19.30 21.39
C ARG A 257 2.87 -19.76 22.86
N ARG A 258 2.93 -21.09 23.11
CA ARG A 258 3.06 -21.66 24.46
C ARG A 258 4.44 -21.44 25.08
N LEU A 259 5.51 -21.64 24.33
CA LEU A 259 6.89 -21.48 24.81
C LEU A 259 7.29 -20.01 25.06
N ALA A 260 6.62 -19.06 24.39
CA ALA A 260 6.84 -17.63 24.48
C ALA A 260 6.22 -16.98 25.73
N ARG A 261 5.20 -17.58 26.37
CA ARG A 261 4.50 -17.01 27.54
C ARG A 261 5.46 -16.56 28.63
N GLY A 262 5.29 -15.34 29.12
CA GLY A 262 6.17 -14.71 30.12
C GLY A 262 7.64 -14.55 29.70
N LYS A 263 7.99 -14.75 28.42
CA LYS A 263 9.37 -14.66 27.90
C LYS A 263 9.51 -13.61 26.82
N ARG A 264 10.76 -13.22 26.57
CA ARG A 264 11.14 -12.28 25.51
C ARG A 264 11.91 -13.03 24.43
N MET A 265 11.48 -12.91 23.18
CA MET A 265 12.07 -13.61 22.03
C MET A 265 12.54 -12.60 20.99
N ARG A 266 13.83 -12.60 20.66
CA ARG A 266 14.37 -11.81 19.54
C ARG A 266 14.07 -12.54 18.23
N THR A 267 13.40 -11.86 17.32
CA THR A 267 12.92 -12.42 16.04
C THR A 267 13.15 -11.44 14.90
N THR A 268 13.01 -11.92 13.67
CA THR A 268 13.01 -11.09 12.46
C THR A 268 11.71 -11.30 11.72
N LEU A 269 10.97 -10.21 11.49
CA LEU A 269 9.88 -10.18 10.53
C LEU A 269 10.50 -10.11 9.13
N GLU A 270 10.11 -11.04 8.26
CA GLU A 270 10.43 -11.08 6.84
C GLU A 270 9.13 -10.89 6.08
N LEU A 271 9.01 -9.76 5.37
CA LEU A 271 7.94 -9.54 4.40
C LEU A 271 8.46 -9.97 3.03
N SER A 272 7.68 -10.80 2.35
CA SER A 272 7.87 -11.20 0.96
C SER A 272 6.80 -10.49 0.15
N VAL A 273 7.18 -9.39 -0.48
CA VAL A 273 6.32 -8.61 -1.38
C VAL A 273 6.48 -9.18 -2.78
N VAL A 274 5.36 -9.43 -3.45
CA VAL A 274 5.28 -9.94 -4.83
C VAL A 274 4.33 -9.03 -5.61
N ASP A 275 4.74 -8.57 -6.79
CA ASP A 275 3.88 -7.79 -7.69
C ASP A 275 2.84 -8.69 -8.40
N SER A 276 2.12 -8.13 -9.36
CA SER A 276 1.10 -8.81 -10.18
C SER A 276 1.66 -9.85 -11.16
N VAL A 277 2.94 -9.74 -11.54
CA VAL A 277 3.61 -10.57 -12.56
C VAL A 277 4.53 -11.65 -11.96
N GLY A 278 4.85 -11.56 -10.68
CA GLY A 278 5.59 -12.54 -9.88
C GLY A 278 7.00 -12.14 -9.44
N ASN A 279 7.50 -10.93 -9.76
CA ASN A 279 8.79 -10.49 -9.22
C ASN A 279 8.66 -10.25 -7.71
N ARG A 280 9.77 -10.42 -6.98
CA ARG A 280 9.72 -10.55 -5.52
C ARG A 280 10.87 -9.85 -4.82
N VAL A 281 10.55 -8.93 -3.93
CA VAL A 281 11.48 -8.37 -2.95
C VAL A 281 11.26 -8.98 -1.57
N ARG A 282 12.29 -8.94 -0.72
CA ARG A 282 12.18 -9.33 0.69
C ARG A 282 12.71 -8.23 1.59
N VAL A 283 11.86 -7.73 2.46
CA VAL A 283 12.21 -6.72 3.47
C VAL A 283 12.26 -7.39 4.84
N ARG A 284 13.26 -7.02 5.66
CA ARG A 284 13.49 -7.66 6.97
C ARG A 284 13.65 -6.63 8.08
N ARG A 285 12.96 -6.84 9.20
CA ARG A 285 13.06 -6.00 10.40
C ARG A 285 13.17 -6.85 11.65
N THR A 286 14.17 -6.58 12.49
CA THR A 286 14.33 -7.27 13.78
C THR A 286 13.41 -6.67 14.83
N LEU A 287 12.68 -7.52 15.56
CA LEU A 287 11.78 -7.13 16.65
C LEU A 287 11.84 -8.12 17.82
N THR A 288 11.55 -7.62 19.02
CA THR A 288 11.50 -8.42 20.25
C THR A 288 10.05 -8.70 20.62
N ILE A 289 9.63 -9.96 20.51
CA ILE A 289 8.32 -10.40 20.95
C ILE A 289 8.33 -10.53 22.49
N VAL A 290 7.30 -10.00 23.14
CA VAL A 290 7.00 -10.25 24.55
C VAL A 290 5.77 -11.14 24.63
N GLY A 291 5.94 -12.35 25.17
CA GLY A 291 4.81 -13.22 25.45
C GLY A 291 3.93 -12.64 26.54
N GLY A 292 2.62 -12.63 26.29
CA GLY A 292 1.63 -12.38 27.34
C GLY A 292 1.80 -13.35 28.51
N SER A 293 1.34 -12.91 29.68
CA SER A 293 1.26 -13.68 30.92
C SER A 293 0.38 -14.92 30.76
#